data_AF-A0A4Q3F708-F1
#
_entry.id   AF-A0A4Q3F708-F1
#
_cell.length_a   1.000
_cell.length_b   1.000
_cell.length_c   1.000
_cell.angle_alpha   90.00
_cell.angle_beta   90.00
_cell.angle_gamma   90.00
#
_symmetry.space_group_name_H-M   'P 1'
#
loop_
_entity.id
_entity.type
_entity.pdbx_description
1 polymer ?
#
loop_
_entity_poly.entity_id
_entity_poly.type
_entity_poly.pdbx_seq_one_letter_code
_entity_poly.pdbx_strand_id
1 'polypeptide(L)'
;MWAQAGSDIQDGVNCNTGLGPCKDGIEANPKMKFVTVSDADKAIAQKILRERVLPDWAKRCGPECVTEWNATVGKVAGVEASAQ
;
A
#
# COMPACT_ATOMS: atom_id res chain seq x y z
N MET A 1 0.10 -4.62 -17.40
CA MET A 1 1.03 -4.23 -16.33
C MET A 1 0.52 -4.60 -14.94
N TRP A 2 -0.66 -4.14 -14.48
CA TRP A 2 -1.15 -4.42 -13.12
C TRP A 2 -1.34 -5.90 -12.76
N ALA A 3 -1.87 -6.71 -13.68
CA ALA A 3 -2.01 -8.15 -13.44
C ALA A 3 -0.66 -8.85 -13.24
N GLN A 4 0.35 -8.45 -14.02
CA GLN A 4 1.71 -8.98 -13.88
C GLN A 4 2.32 -8.57 -12.54
N ALA A 5 2.21 -7.29 -12.16
CA ALA A 5 2.69 -6.82 -10.87
C ALA A 5 2.07 -7.59 -9.69
N GLY A 6 0.77 -7.93 -9.77
CA GLY A 6 0.11 -8.78 -8.77
C GLY A 6 0.67 -10.21 -8.74
N SER A 7 0.96 -10.79 -9.90
CA SER A 7 1.61 -12.11 -10.01
C SER A 7 3.02 -12.08 -9.41
N ASP A 8 3.82 -11.06 -9.74
CA ASP A 8 5.21 -10.92 -9.29
C ASP A 8 5.30 -10.72 -7.77
N ILE A 9 4.36 -9.95 -7.19
CA ILE A 9 4.25 -9.80 -5.73
C ILE A 9 3.99 -11.15 -5.07
N GLN A 10 3.06 -11.94 -5.61
CA GLN A 10 2.75 -13.25 -5.04
C GLN A 10 3.90 -14.24 -5.19
N ASP A 11 4.61 -14.24 -6.33
CA ASP A 11 5.81 -15.07 -6.51
C ASP A 11 6.91 -14.68 -5.52
N GLY A 12 7.17 -13.37 -5.33
CA GLY A 12 8.12 -12.89 -4.34
C GLY A 12 7.75 -13.28 -2.89
N VAL A 13 6.46 -13.27 -2.54
CA VAL A 13 5.98 -13.79 -1.24
C VAL A 13 6.26 -15.29 -1.12
N ASN A 14 5.99 -16.07 -2.17
CA ASN A 14 6.25 -17.50 -2.18
C ASN A 14 7.74 -17.80 -2.04
N CYS A 15 8.61 -17.12 -2.79
CA CYS A 15 10.05 -17.29 -2.71
C CYS A 15 10.59 -17.00 -1.30
N ASN A 16 10.10 -15.95 -0.63
CA ASN A 16 10.56 -15.61 0.71
C ASN A 16 10.04 -16.54 1.82
N THR A 17 8.84 -17.09 1.67
CA THR A 17 8.14 -17.80 2.75
C THR A 17 8.04 -19.31 2.55
N GLY A 18 8.21 -19.77 1.31
CA GLY A 18 7.99 -21.15 0.90
C GLY A 18 6.54 -21.62 1.03
N LEU A 19 5.56 -20.71 1.04
CA LEU A 19 4.13 -21.02 1.09
C LEU A 19 3.54 -21.43 -0.28
N GLY A 20 4.32 -21.34 -1.34
CA GLY A 20 3.96 -21.71 -2.71
C GLY A 20 5.21 -21.86 -3.58
N PRO A 21 5.05 -22.18 -4.87
CA PRO A 21 6.17 -22.29 -5.79
C PRO A 21 6.82 -20.92 -6.01
N CYS A 22 8.15 -20.90 -6.02
CA CYS A 22 8.97 -19.77 -6.46
C CYS A 22 9.35 -19.99 -7.92
N LYS A 23 8.76 -19.22 -8.85
CA LYS A 23 8.90 -19.45 -10.29
C LYS A 23 10.05 -18.67 -10.89
N ASP A 24 10.18 -17.41 -10.50
CA ASP A 24 11.09 -16.45 -11.15
C ASP A 24 12.26 -16.06 -10.24
N GLY A 25 12.42 -16.71 -9.09
CA GLY A 25 13.42 -16.39 -8.07
C GLY A 25 14.14 -17.59 -7.46
N ILE A 26 14.81 -17.33 -6.33
CA ILE A 26 15.45 -18.36 -5.49
C ILE A 26 14.68 -18.44 -4.18
N GLU A 27 14.33 -19.65 -3.75
CA GLU A 27 13.68 -19.86 -2.45
C GLU A 27 14.60 -19.47 -1.29
N ALA A 28 14.06 -18.72 -0.33
CA ALA A 28 14.77 -18.33 0.87
C ALA A 28 15.05 -19.53 1.78
N ASN A 29 16.27 -19.60 2.30
CA ASN A 29 16.70 -20.58 3.30
C ASN A 29 17.61 -19.92 4.35
N PRO A 30 17.17 -19.74 5.62
CA PRO A 30 15.88 -20.18 6.16
C PRO A 30 14.70 -19.37 5.62
N LYS A 31 13.53 -20.01 5.56
CA LYS A 31 12.27 -19.38 5.12
C LYS A 31 11.82 -18.30 6.11
N MET A 32 11.26 -17.21 5.60
CA MET A 32 10.64 -16.18 6.42
C MET A 32 9.24 -16.60 6.89
N LYS A 33 8.84 -16.15 8.07
CA LYS A 33 7.45 -16.27 8.54
C LYS A 33 6.60 -15.17 7.90
N PHE A 34 5.51 -15.55 7.25
CA PHE A 34 4.52 -14.58 6.77
C PHE A 34 3.75 -13.98 7.96
N VAL A 35 3.76 -12.65 8.08
CA VAL A 35 3.04 -11.91 9.12
C VAL A 35 1.91 -11.14 8.47
N THR A 36 0.67 -11.58 8.70
CA THR A 36 -0.52 -10.90 8.21
C THR A 36 -0.73 -9.60 8.97
N VAL A 37 -1.00 -8.50 8.24
CA VAL A 37 -1.33 -7.20 8.83
C VAL A 37 -2.63 -7.31 9.63
N SER A 38 -2.57 -6.97 10.91
CA SER A 38 -3.75 -7.02 11.79
C SER A 38 -4.70 -5.84 11.55
N ASP A 39 -5.93 -5.93 12.04
CA ASP A 39 -6.87 -4.81 11.96
C ASP A 39 -6.46 -3.62 12.84
N ALA A 40 -5.74 -3.89 13.93
CA ALA A 40 -5.13 -2.84 14.75
C ALA A 40 -4.05 -2.07 13.97
N ASP A 41 -3.19 -2.78 13.23
CA ASP A 41 -2.17 -2.15 12.38
C ASP A 41 -2.82 -1.29 11.29
N LYS A 42 -3.89 -1.80 10.66
CA LYS A 42 -4.67 -1.04 9.67
C LYS A 42 -5.26 0.22 10.27
N ALA A 43 -5.84 0.14 11.47
CA ALA A 43 -6.43 1.30 12.14
C ALA A 43 -5.36 2.38 12.42
N ILE A 44 -4.18 1.99 12.91
CA ILE A 44 -3.06 2.90 13.15
C ILE A 44 -2.58 3.54 11.83
N ALA A 45 -2.43 2.73 10.77
CA ALA A 45 -2.02 3.23 9.46
C ALA A 45 -3.03 4.25 8.90
N GLN A 46 -4.34 3.97 9.00
CA GLN A 46 -5.40 4.87 8.56
C GLN A 46 -5.45 6.17 9.37
N LYS A 47 -5.14 6.12 10.67
CA LYS A 47 -4.99 7.30 11.53
C LYS A 47 -3.83 8.17 11.06
N ILE A 48 -2.62 7.60 10.92
CA ILE A 48 -1.43 8.33 10.47
C ILE A 48 -1.62 8.91 9.06
N LEU A 49 -2.27 8.15 8.17
CA LEU A 49 -2.60 8.60 6.83
C LEU A 49 -3.42 9.89 6.85
N ARG A 50 -4.47 9.95 7.67
CA ARG A 50 -5.37 11.10 7.77
C ARG A 50 -4.78 12.26 8.54
N GLU A 51 -4.11 12.00 9.65
CA GLU A 51 -3.65 13.07 10.56
C GLU A 51 -2.34 13.71 10.10
N ARG A 52 -1.54 13.02 9.30
CA ARG A 52 -0.18 13.46 8.96
C ARG A 52 0.13 13.39 7.47
N VAL A 53 0.00 12.21 6.86
CA VAL A 53 0.47 12.01 5.48
C VAL A 53 -0.36 12.81 4.46
N LEU A 54 -1.69 12.73 4.53
CA LEU A 54 -2.57 13.46 3.61
C LEU A 54 -2.45 14.98 3.77
N PRO A 55 -2.42 15.56 4.99
CA PRO A 55 -2.17 16.99 5.16
C PRO A 55 -0.82 17.46 4.61
N ASP A 56 0.27 16.74 4.91
CA ASP A 56 1.61 17.09 4.42
C ASP A 56 1.72 16.94 2.90
N TRP A 57 1.03 15.95 2.33
CA TRP A 57 0.92 15.81 0.88
C TRP A 57 0.09 16.92 0.26
N ALA A 58 -1.07 17.26 0.82
CA ALA A 58 -1.95 18.30 0.32
C ALA A 58 -1.25 19.67 0.29
N LYS A 59 -0.45 19.99 1.32
CA LYS A 59 0.40 21.19 1.36
C LYS A 59 1.41 21.25 0.21
N ARG A 60 2.00 20.12 -0.18
CA ARG A 60 2.97 20.04 -1.28
C ARG A 60 2.29 19.99 -2.66
N CYS A 61 1.14 19.36 -2.74
CA CYS A 61 0.35 19.17 -3.97
C CYS A 61 -0.31 20.47 -4.42
N GLY A 62 -0.80 21.28 -3.48
CA GLY A 62 -1.47 22.55 -3.78
C GLY A 62 -2.94 22.38 -4.18
N PRO A 63 -3.70 23.50 -4.27
CA PRO A 63 -5.16 23.49 -4.28
C PRO A 63 -5.78 22.80 -5.49
N GLU A 64 -5.24 22.99 -6.70
CA GLU A 64 -5.76 22.38 -7.93
C GLU A 64 -5.59 20.85 -7.89
N CYS A 65 -4.39 20.40 -7.55
CA CYS A 65 -4.05 18.98 -7.42
C CYS A 65 -4.87 18.28 -6.32
N VAL A 66 -5.12 18.95 -5.18
CA VAL A 66 -5.99 18.42 -4.11
C VAL A 66 -7.43 18.28 -4.59
N THR A 67 -7.94 19.26 -5.33
CA THR A 67 -9.30 19.23 -5.88
C THR A 67 -9.48 18.06 -6.85
N GLU A 68 -8.54 17.88 -7.79
CA GLU A 68 -8.57 16.77 -8.74
C GLU A 68 -8.45 15.41 -8.04
N TRP A 69 -7.54 15.29 -7.08
CA TRP A 69 -7.35 14.06 -6.33
C TRP A 69 -8.59 13.67 -5.54
N ASN A 70 -9.20 14.63 -4.82
CA ASN A 70 -10.44 14.39 -4.07
C ASN A 70 -11.60 14.02 -5.01
N ALA A 71 -11.63 14.56 -6.23
CA ALA A 71 -12.64 14.21 -7.23
C ALA A 71 -12.45 12.81 -7.85
N THR A 72 -11.25 12.24 -7.78
CA THR A 72 -10.84 10.99 -8.45
C THR A 72 -10.36 9.92 -7.47
N VAL A 73 -9.07 9.88 -7.16
CA VAL A 73 -8.41 8.86 -6.33
C VAL A 73 -8.98 8.83 -4.92
N GLY A 74 -9.26 10.00 -4.34
CA GLY A 74 -9.84 10.12 -3.00
C GLY A 74 -11.17 9.36 -2.86
N LYS A 75 -12.04 9.44 -3.88
CA LYS A 75 -13.31 8.70 -3.91
C LYS A 75 -13.10 7.19 -3.95
N VAL A 76 -12.18 6.72 -4.80
CA VAL A 76 -11.88 5.28 -4.92
C VAL A 76 -11.27 4.74 -3.63
N ALA A 77 -10.41 5.53 -3.00
CA ALA A 77 -9.69 5.15 -1.78
C ALA A 77 -10.48 5.42 -0.49
N GLY A 78 -11.64 6.09 -0.55
CA GLY A 78 -12.46 6.43 0.63
C GLY A 78 -11.76 7.42 1.58
N VAL A 79 -10.99 8.35 1.04
CA VAL A 79 -10.21 9.34 1.79
C VAL A 79 -10.31 10.72 1.15
N GLU A 80 -10.17 11.75 1.97
CA GLU A 80 -10.14 13.15 1.53
C GLU A 80 -8.83 13.78 1.98
N ALA A 81 -8.19 14.53 1.08
CA ALA A 81 -6.98 15.27 1.34
C ALA A 81 -7.34 16.74 1.58
N SER A 82 -6.83 17.30 2.66
CA SER A 82 -6.93 18.72 2.96
C SER A 82 -5.60 19.22 3.49
N ALA A 83 -5.18 20.42 3.05
CA ALA A 83 -4.08 21.11 3.70
C ALA A 83 -4.65 21.72 4.98
N GLN A 84 -4.71 20.92 6.05
CA GLN A 84 -5.11 21.39 7.37
C GLN A 84 -4.20 22.51 7.87
#